data_AF-A0A9D2GS45-F1
#
_entry.id   AF-A0A9D2GS45-F1
#
_cell.length_a   1.000
_cell.length_b   1.000
_cell.length_c   1.000
_cell.angle_alpha   90.00
_cell.angle_beta   90.00
_cell.angle_gamma   90.00
#
_symmetry.space_group_name_H-M   'P 1'
#
loop_
_entity.id
_entity.type
_entity.pdbx_description
1 polymer ?
#
loop_
_entity_poly.entity_id
_entity_poly.type
_entity_poly.pdbx_seq_one_letter_code
_entity_poly.pdbx_strand_id
1 'polypeptide(L)' 'MNLSLDFTEEEIAMLGKYAVKHNISTTEFIKNAILERIKDEMDMEVYETAIKSYSRNPLTYTHASVMRELGLAK' A
#
# COMPACT_ATOMS: atom_id res chain seq x y z
N MET A 1 14.85 2.82 17.01
CA MET A 1 14.87 1.41 16.58
C MET A 1 16.01 1.27 15.60
N ASN A 2 16.96 0.36 15.86
CA ASN A 2 18.09 0.12 14.97
C ASN A 2 17.89 -1.25 14.30
N LEU A 3 18.04 -1.29 12.98
CA LEU A 3 17.97 -2.49 12.17
C LEU A 3 19.30 -2.60 11.42
N SER A 4 19.94 -3.76 11.50
CA SER A 4 21.12 -4.10 10.69
C SER A 4 20.71 -5.06 9.61
N LEU A 5 21.16 -4.81 8.39
CA LEU A 5 20.94 -5.64 7.21
C LEU A 5 22.29 -5.85 6.53
N ASP A 6 22.59 -7.08 6.18
CA ASP A 6 23.81 -7.42 5.45
C ASP A 6 23.56 -7.28 3.95
N PHE A 7 24.48 -6.59 3.28
CA PHE A 7 24.47 -6.38 1.85
C PHE A 7 25.86 -6.66 1.28
N THR A 8 25.91 -7.13 0.05
CA THR A 8 27.12 -7.15 -0.75
C THR A 8 27.53 -5.73 -1.16
N GLU A 9 28.79 -5.55 -1.54
CA GLU A 9 29.28 -4.26 -2.05
C GLU A 9 28.52 -3.81 -3.30
N GLU A 10 28.14 -4.76 -4.16
CA GLU A 10 27.36 -4.50 -5.37
C GLU A 10 25.95 -3.98 -5.04
N GLU A 11 25.26 -4.61 -4.09
CA GLU A 11 23.94 -4.16 -3.63
C GLU A 11 24.01 -2.76 -3.02
N ILE A 12 25.01 -2.47 -2.20
CA ILE A 12 25.22 -1.12 -1.63
C ILE A 12 25.40 -0.09 -2.75
N ALA A 13 26.19 -0.42 -3.79
CA ALA A 13 26.41 0.47 -4.93
C ALA A 13 25.10 0.71 -5.72
N MET A 14 24.27 -0.33 -5.91
CA MET A 14 22.97 -0.20 -6.57
C MET A 14 21.99 0.66 -5.75
N LEU A 15 21.89 0.42 -4.43
CA LEU A 15 21.05 1.19 -3.52
C LEU A 15 21.44 2.68 -3.52
N GLY A 16 22.74 2.97 -3.47
CA GLY A 16 23.24 4.34 -3.53
C GLY A 16 22.92 5.04 -4.84
N LYS A 17 23.10 4.37 -5.99
CA LYS A 17 22.75 4.93 -7.31
C LYS A 17 21.27 5.27 -7.41
N TYR A 18 20.40 4.39 -6.91
CA TYR A 18 18.96 4.64 -6.88
C TYR A 18 18.63 5.85 -6.00
N ALA A 19 19.14 5.87 -4.77
CA ALA A 19 18.90 6.94 -3.81
C ALA A 19 19.30 8.32 -4.36
N VAL A 20 20.49 8.42 -4.98
CA VAL A 20 20.98 9.64 -5.64
C VAL A 20 20.08 10.05 -6.80
N LYS A 21 19.71 9.11 -7.69
CA LYS A 21 18.83 9.40 -8.83
C LYS A 21 17.49 9.98 -8.40
N HIS A 22 16.99 9.57 -7.23
CA HIS A 22 15.69 9.94 -6.70
C HIS A 22 15.76 11.03 -5.61
N ASN A 23 16.93 11.62 -5.33
CA ASN A 23 17.14 12.63 -4.29
C ASN A 23 16.62 12.22 -2.90
N ILE A 24 16.79 10.94 -2.55
CA ILE A 24 16.44 10.39 -1.23
C ILE A 24 17.67 9.74 -0.58
N SER A 25 17.60 9.45 0.71
CA SER A 25 18.65 8.66 1.37
C SER A 25 18.46 7.16 1.13
N THR A 26 19.55 6.38 1.19
CA THR A 26 19.47 4.90 1.13
C THR A 26 18.58 4.34 2.24
N THR A 27 18.65 4.91 3.45
CA THR A 27 17.80 4.51 4.58
C THR A 27 16.33 4.79 4.32
N GLU A 28 16.00 5.93 3.72
CA GLU A 28 14.63 6.28 3.35
C GLU A 28 14.10 5.34 2.28
N PHE A 29 14.89 5.04 1.25
CA PHE A 29 14.53 4.05 0.23
C PHE A 29 14.22 2.68 0.85
N ILE A 30 15.11 2.14 1.69
CA ILE A 30 14.92 0.84 2.34
C ILE A 30 13.66 0.84 3.22
N LYS A 31 13.46 1.88 4.02
CA LYS A 31 12.26 2.01 4.87
C LYS A 31 10.99 2.02 4.04
N ASN A 32 10.95 2.81 2.98
CA ASN A 32 9.78 2.93 2.13
C ASN A 32 9.47 1.61 1.43
N ALA A 33 10.48 0.94 0.87
CA ALA A 33 10.32 -0.36 0.20
C ALA A 33 9.76 -1.44 1.15
N ILE A 34 10.28 -1.52 2.38
CA ILE A 34 9.78 -2.47 3.40
C ILE A 34 8.34 -2.14 3.78
N LEU A 35 8.04 -0.86 4.05
CA LEU A 35 6.69 -0.45 4.46
C LEU A 35 5.66 -0.61 3.34
N GLU A 36 6.04 -0.38 2.08
CA GLU A 36 5.18 -0.66 0.93
C GLU A 36 4.85 -2.14 0.82
N ARG A 37 5.83 -3.03 0.95
CA ARG A 37 5.58 -4.46 0.90
C ARG A 37 4.62 -4.94 1.99
N ILE A 38 4.77 -4.41 3.21
CA ILE A 38 3.86 -4.70 4.33
C ILE A 38 2.45 -4.18 4.04
N LYS A 39 2.32 -2.94 3.53
CA LYS A 39 1.03 -2.35 3.18
C LYS A 39 0.32 -3.14 2.08
N ASP A 40 1.04 -3.59 1.05
CA ASP A 40 0.46 -4.40 -0.03
C ASP A 40 -0.16 -5.70 0.51
N GLU A 41 0.47 -6.34 1.49
CA GLU A 41 -0.06 -7.54 2.14
C GLU A 41 -1.32 -7.22 2.96
N MET A 42 -1.29 -6.14 3.75
CA MET A 42 -2.46 -5.69 4.51
C MET A 42 -3.63 -5.31 3.59
N ASP A 43 -3.37 -4.59 2.51
CA ASP A 43 -4.38 -4.17 1.53
C ASP A 43 -4.99 -5.40 0.83
N MET A 44 -4.19 -6.43 0.54
CA MET A 44 -4.67 -7.68 -0.03
C MET A 44 -5.60 -8.43 0.94
N GLU A 45 -5.26 -8.50 2.23
CA GLU A 45 -6.14 -9.11 3.25
C GLU A 45 -7.49 -8.39 3.38
N VAL A 46 -7.47 -7.05 3.34
CA VAL A 46 -8.68 -6.23 3.34
C VAL A 46 -9.52 -6.50 2.09
N TYR A 47 -8.89 -6.52 0.91
CA TYR A 47 -9.55 -6.82 -0.35
C TYR A 47 -10.22 -8.20 -0.34
N GLU A 48 -9.48 -9.25 0.06
CA GLU A 48 -10.03 -10.60 0.14
C GLU A 48 -11.24 -10.67 1.06
N THR A 49 -11.17 -10.00 2.21
CA THR A 49 -12.25 -9.95 3.18
C THR A 49 -13.48 -9.26 2.60
N ALA A 50 -13.29 -8.11 1.94
CA ALA A 50 -14.34 -7.35 1.30
C ALA A 50 -15.02 -8.17 0.18
N ILE A 51 -14.24 -8.84 -0.67
CA ILE A 51 -14.78 -9.67 -1.76
C ILE A 51 -15.48 -10.91 -1.24
N LYS A 52 -14.97 -11.59 -0.21
CA LYS A 52 -15.67 -12.70 0.45
C LYS A 52 -17.02 -12.24 1.02
N SER A 53 -17.07 -11.06 1.64
CA SER A 53 -18.31 -10.48 2.16
C SER A 53 -19.32 -10.16 1.05
N TYR A 54 -18.86 -9.48 0.01
CA TYR A 54 -19.68 -9.14 -1.15
C TYR A 54 -20.18 -10.38 -1.90
N SER A 55 -19.34 -11.40 -2.08
CA SER A 55 -19.73 -12.64 -2.76
C SER A 55 -20.84 -13.39 -2.01
N ARG A 56 -20.90 -13.27 -0.68
CA ARG A 56 -21.99 -13.83 0.13
C ARG A 56 -23.30 -13.02 0.01
N ASN A 57 -23.21 -11.73 -0.24
CA ASN A 57 -24.36 -10.85 -0.44
C ASN A 57 -24.02 -9.71 -1.41
N PRO A 58 -24.19 -9.92 -2.73
CA PRO A 58 -23.71 -8.99 -3.76
C PRO A 58 -24.66 -7.79 -3.95
N LEU A 59 -25.21 -7.26 -2.85
CA LEU A 59 -26.08 -6.11 -2.87
C LEU A 59 -25.27 -4.84 -3.19
N THR A 60 -25.69 -4.13 -4.21
CA THR A 60 -25.12 -2.84 -4.59
C THR A 60 -26.21 -1.78 -4.66
N TYR A 61 -25.84 -0.53 -4.43
CA TYR A 61 -26.74 0.61 -4.48
C TYR A 61 -26.27 1.58 -5.55
N THR A 62 -27.23 2.17 -6.26
CA THR A 62 -26.92 3.25 -7.19
C THR A 62 -26.45 4.48 -6.41
N HIS A 63 -25.61 5.32 -7.03
CA HIS A 63 -25.21 6.58 -6.42
C HIS A 63 -26.43 7.44 -6.03
N ALA A 64 -27.47 7.49 -6.87
CA ALA A 64 -28.71 8.23 -6.58
C ALA A 64 -29.47 7.69 -5.36
N SER A 65 -29.56 6.37 -5.18
CA SER A 65 -30.22 5.78 -4.01
C SER A 65 -29.46 6.10 -2.73
N VAL A 66 -28.12 6.01 -2.74
CA VAL A 66 -27.28 6.36 -1.59
C VAL A 66 -27.38 7.85 -1.26
N MET A 67 -27.33 8.74 -2.27
CA MET A 67 -27.48 10.18 -2.08
C MET A 67 -28.84 10.55 -1.47
N ARG A 68 -29.91 9.84 -1.85
CA ARG A 68 -31.24 10.01 -1.26
C ARG A 68 -31.26 9.54 0.19
N GLU A 69 -30.70 8.37 0.49
CA GLU A 69 -30.63 7.80 1.84
C GLU A 69 -29.83 8.69 2.80
N LEU A 70 -28.75 9.32 2.32
CA LEU A 70 -27.91 10.22 3.10
C LEU A 70 -28.43 11.67 3.17
N GLY A 71 -29.56 11.99 2.52
CA GLY A 71 -30.10 13.36 2.48
C GLY A 71 -29.27 14.36 1.67
N LEU A 72 -28.44 13.87 0.75
CA LEU A 72 -27.57 14.67 -0.12
C LEU A 72 -28.14 14.85 -1.54
N ALA A 73 -29.30 14.24 -1.84
CA ALA A 73 -29.99 14.45 -3.10
C ALA A 73 -30.47 15.90 -3.21
N LYS A 74 -30.03 16.60 -4.26
CA LYS A 74 -30.49 17.94 -4.62
C LYS A 74 -31.92 17.92 -5.18
#